data_AF-A0A1Y2T5M5-F1
#
_entry.id   AF-A0A1Y2T5M5-F1
#
_cell.length_a   1.000
_cell.length_b   1.000
_cell.length_c   1.000
_cell.angle_alpha   90.00
_cell.angle_beta   90.00
_cell.angle_gamma   90.00
#
_symmetry.space_group_name_H-M   'P 1'
#
loop_
_entity.id
_entity.type
_entity.pdbx_description
1 polymer ?
#
loop_
_entity_poly.entity_id
_entity_poly.type
_entity_poly.pdbx_seq_one_letter_code
_entity_poly.pdbx_strand_id
1 'polypeptide(L)'
;MVGLPGQTVGTLADDILLLKRLNVEMAGIGPFIPAPHTPLADAAPGTVEQTLNAVACVRLTIQDAHVPATTALGTIHPRGRQLALACGANVIMPNVTPGKYREHYQLYPNKICLREEPEQCAPCVAALIVGEGRFVATGPGHSPRWTA
;
A
#
# COMPACT_ATOMS: atom_id res chain seq x y z
N MET A 1 9.22 3.83 1.42
CA MET A 1 9.29 2.35 1.45
C MET A 1 9.79 1.91 2.81
N VAL A 2 9.43 0.70 3.25
CA VAL A 2 9.84 0.15 4.55
C VAL A 2 10.75 -1.05 4.35
N GLY A 3 11.90 -1.08 5.02
CA GLY A 3 12.90 -2.13 4.93
C GLY A 3 13.94 -1.96 3.82
N LEU A 4 14.25 -0.72 3.41
CA LEU A 4 15.37 -0.48 2.49
C LEU A 4 16.72 -0.84 3.16
N PRO A 5 17.74 -1.28 2.39
CA PRO A 5 19.08 -1.51 2.92
C PRO A 5 19.65 -0.27 3.63
N GLY A 6 20.07 -0.45 4.88
CA GLY A 6 20.57 0.64 5.73
C GLY A 6 19.50 1.53 6.37
N GLN A 7 18.20 1.30 6.11
CA GLN A 7 17.13 2.03 6.78
C GLN A 7 17.04 1.65 8.25
N THR A 8 16.92 2.66 9.11
CA THR A 8 16.74 2.48 10.56
C THR A 8 15.33 2.88 10.98
N VAL A 9 14.93 2.52 12.20
CA VAL A 9 13.69 3.02 12.80
C VAL A 9 13.67 4.55 12.87
N GLY A 10 14.83 5.18 13.14
CA GLY A 10 14.97 6.63 13.14
C GLY A 10 14.66 7.24 11.77
N THR A 11 15.26 6.69 10.71
CA THR A 11 14.97 7.14 9.33
C THR A 11 13.49 6.97 8.97
N LEU A 12 12.86 5.86 9.39
CA LEU A 12 11.44 5.64 9.15
C LEU A 12 10.55 6.63 9.93
N ALA A 13 10.93 6.99 11.15
CA ALA A 13 10.23 8.02 11.92
C ALA A 13 10.38 9.40 11.25
N ASP A 14 11.58 9.74 10.77
CA ASP A 14 11.84 10.97 10.03
C ASP A 14 11.03 11.08 8.73
N ASP A 15 10.87 9.96 8.01
CA ASP A 15 10.00 9.87 6.83
C ASP A 15 8.55 10.21 7.19
N ILE A 16 8.01 9.65 8.29
CA ILE A 16 6.63 9.92 8.74
C ILE A 16 6.48 11.38 9.17
N LEU A 17 7.46 11.93 9.89
CA LEU A 17 7.46 13.34 10.26
C LEU A 17 7.57 14.25 9.04
N LEU A 18 8.30 13.84 8.00
CA LEU A 18 8.37 14.54 6.73
C LEU A 18 7.00 14.54 6.03
N LEU A 19 6.31 13.41 5.95
CA LEU A 19 4.95 13.32 5.40
C LEU A 19 4.00 14.29 6.11
N LYS A 20 4.10 14.38 7.45
CA LYS A 20 3.31 15.33 8.24
C LYS A 20 3.65 16.78 7.93
N ARG A 21 4.95 17.13 7.88
CA ARG A 21 5.41 18.50 7.57
C ARG A 21 4.99 18.94 6.17
N LEU A 22 5.03 18.03 5.20
CA LEU A 22 4.56 18.28 3.84
C LEU A 22 3.02 18.35 3.75
N ASN A 23 2.32 18.05 4.83
CA ASN A 23 0.87 18.06 4.92
C ASN A 23 0.20 17.24 3.80
N VAL A 24 0.72 16.04 3.53
CA VAL A 24 0.24 15.22 2.42
C VAL A 24 -1.23 14.83 2.61
N GLU A 25 -1.96 14.75 1.50
CA GLU A 25 -3.33 14.23 1.47
C GLU A 25 -3.37 12.70 1.36
N MET A 26 -2.33 12.12 0.74
CA MET A 26 -2.19 10.68 0.55
C MET A 26 -0.79 10.23 0.99
N ALA A 27 -0.71 9.14 1.73
CA ALA A 27 0.53 8.55 2.20
C ALA A 27 0.61 7.05 1.83
N GLY A 28 1.30 6.75 0.73
CA GLY A 28 1.53 5.38 0.26
C GLY A 28 2.68 4.69 0.99
N ILE A 29 2.36 3.64 1.76
CA ILE A 29 3.35 2.89 2.53
C ILE A 29 3.37 1.42 2.06
N GLY A 30 4.56 0.91 1.79
CA GLY A 30 4.75 -0.47 1.33
C GLY A 30 6.15 -0.98 1.63
N PRO A 31 6.31 -2.31 1.70
CA PRO A 31 7.61 -2.93 1.93
C PRO A 31 8.52 -2.71 0.72
N PHE A 32 9.81 -2.63 0.98
CA PHE A 32 10.81 -2.87 -0.04
C PHE A 32 10.77 -4.35 -0.45
N ILE A 33 10.74 -4.60 -1.76
CA ILE A 33 10.77 -5.96 -2.33
C ILE A 33 11.95 -5.99 -3.32
N PRO A 34 13.01 -6.78 -3.05
CA PRO A 34 14.16 -6.91 -3.93
C PRO A 34 13.71 -7.36 -5.32
N ALA A 35 14.13 -6.61 -6.34
CA ALA A 35 13.81 -6.91 -7.72
C ALA A 35 15.01 -7.52 -8.44
N PRO A 36 14.83 -8.58 -9.25
CA PRO A 36 15.90 -9.12 -10.07
C PRO A 36 16.39 -8.05 -11.05
N HIS A 37 17.64 -8.16 -11.50
CA HIS A 37 18.27 -7.20 -12.41
C HIS A 37 18.36 -5.76 -11.88
N THR A 38 18.36 -5.60 -10.54
CA THR A 38 18.65 -4.33 -9.88
C THR A 38 19.88 -4.48 -8.97
N PRO A 39 20.59 -3.39 -8.65
CA PRO A 39 21.72 -3.44 -7.71
C PRO A 39 21.37 -3.94 -6.30
N LEU A 40 20.07 -3.96 -5.95
CA LEU A 40 19.58 -4.41 -4.64
C LEU A 40 18.89 -5.78 -4.71
N ALA A 41 19.16 -6.58 -5.75
CA ALA A 41 18.51 -7.88 -5.95
C ALA A 41 18.72 -8.86 -4.77
N ASP A 42 19.90 -8.82 -4.15
CA ASP A 42 20.28 -9.72 -3.03
C ASP A 42 20.04 -9.09 -1.65
N ALA A 43 19.40 -7.94 -1.58
CA ALA A 43 19.07 -7.29 -0.32
C ALA A 43 17.95 -8.03 0.43
N ALA A 44 17.89 -7.88 1.75
CA ALA A 44 16.75 -8.37 2.53
C ALA A 44 15.47 -7.57 2.21
N PRO A 45 14.30 -8.23 2.08
CA PRO A 45 13.04 -7.54 1.88
C PRO A 45 12.57 -6.85 3.17
N GLY A 46 11.71 -5.84 3.01
CA GLY A 46 10.95 -5.29 4.12
C GLY A 46 9.92 -6.28 4.65
N THR A 47 9.67 -6.23 5.96
CA THR A 47 8.76 -7.17 6.62
C THR A 47 7.33 -6.64 6.65
N VAL A 48 6.36 -7.57 6.75
CA VAL A 48 4.93 -7.26 6.93
C VAL A 48 4.72 -6.42 8.19
N GLU A 49 5.29 -6.86 9.31
CA GLU A 49 5.12 -6.22 10.61
C GLU A 49 5.64 -4.78 10.63
N GLN A 50 6.88 -4.56 10.17
CA GLN A 50 7.44 -3.20 10.09
C GLN A 50 6.60 -2.28 9.20
N THR A 51 6.08 -2.82 8.09
CA THR A 51 5.23 -2.05 7.17
C THR A 51 3.89 -1.70 7.81
N LEU A 52 3.24 -2.66 8.49
CA LEU A 52 1.97 -2.42 9.19
C LEU A 52 2.14 -1.42 10.34
N ASN A 53 3.25 -1.50 11.07
CA ASN A 53 3.59 -0.52 12.11
C ASN A 53 3.74 0.88 11.50
N ALA A 54 4.41 1.02 10.35
CA ALA A 54 4.51 2.29 9.65
C ALA A 54 3.14 2.82 9.19
N VAL A 55 2.26 1.96 8.66
CA VAL A 55 0.88 2.32 8.29
C VAL A 55 0.11 2.85 9.50
N ALA A 56 0.17 2.15 10.64
CA ALA A 56 -0.49 2.56 11.87
C ALA A 56 0.06 3.90 12.39
N CYS A 57 1.38 4.07 12.40
CA CYS A 57 2.03 5.32 12.80
C CYS A 57 1.62 6.50 11.92
N VAL A 58 1.53 6.31 10.59
CA VAL A 58 1.04 7.35 9.67
C VAL A 58 -0.41 7.72 10.01
N ARG A 59 -1.30 6.75 10.21
CA ARG A 59 -2.69 7.03 10.59
C ARG A 59 -2.79 7.82 11.89
N LEU A 60 -2.00 7.48 12.90
CA LEU A 60 -2.00 8.21 14.18
C LEU A 60 -1.43 9.63 14.04
N THR A 61 -0.46 9.81 13.15
CA THR A 61 0.27 11.08 12.98
C THR A 61 -0.43 12.06 12.05
N ILE A 62 -1.13 11.55 11.03
CA ILE A 62 -1.81 12.31 9.97
C ILE A 62 -3.23 11.71 9.81
N GLN A 63 -4.10 12.07 10.74
CA GLN A 63 -5.40 11.41 10.95
C GLN A 63 -6.36 11.51 9.76
N ASP A 64 -6.20 12.52 8.92
CA ASP A 64 -7.03 12.79 7.75
C ASP A 64 -6.41 12.29 6.43
N ALA A 65 -5.18 11.75 6.45
CA ALA A 65 -4.56 11.24 5.23
C ALA A 65 -5.31 10.00 4.69
N HIS A 66 -5.38 9.94 3.37
CA HIS A 66 -5.70 8.71 2.66
C HIS A 66 -4.47 7.79 2.67
N VAL A 67 -4.62 6.59 3.21
CA VAL A 67 -3.54 5.62 3.37
C VAL A 67 -3.91 4.37 2.57
N PRO A 68 -3.23 4.07 1.45
CA PRO A 68 -3.50 2.89 0.65
C PRO A 68 -3.01 1.59 1.30
N ALA A 69 -3.85 0.56 1.27
CA ALA A 69 -3.47 -0.83 1.44
C ALA A 69 -2.75 -1.31 0.17
N THR A 70 -1.43 -1.17 0.14
CA THR A 70 -0.64 -1.29 -1.09
C THR A 70 -0.58 -2.73 -1.64
N THR A 71 -0.48 -2.84 -2.96
CA THR A 71 -0.28 -4.12 -3.66
C THR A 71 1.00 -4.81 -3.20
N ALA A 72 2.06 -4.06 -2.89
CA ALA A 72 3.33 -4.61 -2.42
C ALA A 72 3.17 -5.40 -1.11
N LEU A 73 2.37 -4.90 -0.17
CA LEU A 73 2.09 -5.63 1.07
C LEU A 73 1.24 -6.89 0.81
N GLY A 74 0.28 -6.81 -0.13
CA GLY A 74 -0.47 -7.97 -0.60
C GLY A 74 0.38 -8.99 -1.37
N THR A 75 1.52 -8.57 -1.95
CA THR A 75 2.47 -9.46 -2.61
C THR A 75 3.29 -10.27 -1.61
N ILE A 76 3.69 -9.69 -0.49
CA ILE A 76 4.50 -10.40 0.52
C ILE A 76 3.67 -11.14 1.57
N HIS A 77 2.34 -10.95 1.59
CA HIS A 77 1.45 -11.64 2.52
C HIS A 77 0.04 -11.86 1.93
N PRO A 78 -0.55 -13.07 2.01
CA PRO A 78 -1.87 -13.38 1.44
C PRO A 78 -3.01 -12.49 1.94
N ARG A 79 -2.93 -12.06 3.22
CA ARG A 79 -3.87 -11.11 3.83
C ARG A 79 -3.31 -9.68 3.95
N GLY A 80 -2.23 -9.34 3.24
CA GLY A 80 -1.49 -8.09 3.47
C GLY A 80 -2.34 -6.83 3.30
N ARG A 81 -3.21 -6.81 2.28
CA ARG A 81 -4.13 -5.67 2.06
C ARG A 81 -5.20 -5.57 3.16
N GLN A 82 -5.76 -6.70 3.57
CA GLN A 82 -6.74 -6.80 4.65
C GLN A 82 -6.13 -6.32 5.99
N LEU A 83 -4.92 -6.77 6.30
CA LEU A 83 -4.21 -6.34 7.50
C LEU A 83 -3.91 -4.83 7.47
N ALA A 84 -3.52 -4.26 6.33
CA ALA A 84 -3.35 -2.81 6.23
C ALA A 84 -4.67 -2.06 6.45
N LEU A 85 -5.78 -2.53 5.88
CA LEU A 85 -7.10 -1.96 6.13
C LEU A 85 -7.48 -2.05 7.62
N ALA A 86 -7.12 -3.13 8.31
CA ALA A 86 -7.32 -3.27 9.75
C ALA A 86 -6.39 -2.36 10.58
N CYS A 87 -5.23 -1.99 10.05
CA CYS A 87 -4.20 -1.19 10.74
C CYS A 87 -4.19 0.31 10.37
N GLY A 88 -5.23 0.82 9.73
CA GLY A 88 -5.41 2.27 9.49
C GLY A 88 -5.41 2.72 8.04
N ALA A 89 -5.20 1.80 7.09
CA ALA A 89 -5.44 2.09 5.68
C ALA A 89 -6.93 2.26 5.39
N ASN A 90 -7.25 3.11 4.42
CA ASN A 90 -8.62 3.41 3.99
C ASN A 90 -8.77 3.53 2.46
N VAL A 91 -7.71 3.25 1.70
CA VAL A 91 -7.73 3.22 0.23
C VAL A 91 -7.23 1.87 -0.26
N ILE A 92 -7.76 1.40 -1.38
CA ILE A 92 -7.27 0.22 -2.09
C ILE A 92 -7.22 0.52 -3.58
N MET A 93 -6.18 0.04 -4.25
CA MET A 93 -5.89 0.40 -5.64
C MET A 93 -5.98 -0.86 -6.52
N PRO A 94 -7.10 -1.09 -7.24
CA PRO A 94 -7.21 -2.19 -8.18
C PRO A 94 -6.27 -2.01 -9.38
N ASN A 95 -5.77 -3.12 -9.93
CA ASN A 95 -4.93 -3.08 -11.12
C ASN A 95 -5.78 -3.08 -12.39
N VAL A 96 -5.91 -1.92 -13.03
CA VAL A 96 -6.70 -1.74 -14.26
C VAL A 96 -5.86 -1.84 -15.54
N THR A 97 -4.58 -2.20 -15.44
CA THR A 97 -3.72 -2.38 -16.62
C THR A 97 -4.24 -3.55 -17.47
N PRO A 98 -4.39 -3.40 -18.80
CA PRO A 98 -4.81 -4.51 -19.67
C PRO A 98 -3.88 -5.72 -19.54
N GLY A 99 -4.44 -6.94 -19.59
CA GLY A 99 -3.69 -8.19 -19.35
C GLY A 99 -2.38 -8.29 -20.12
N LYS A 100 -2.41 -7.98 -21.43
CA LYS A 100 -1.24 -8.02 -22.34
C LYS A 100 -0.07 -7.11 -21.93
N TYR A 101 -0.27 -6.13 -21.06
CA TYR A 101 0.79 -5.19 -20.65
C TYR A 101 1.25 -5.39 -19.21
N ARG A 102 0.57 -6.22 -18.42
CA ARG A 102 0.85 -6.34 -16.98
C ARG A 102 2.20 -6.96 -16.69
N GLU A 103 2.61 -7.93 -17.49
CA GLU A 103 3.92 -8.56 -17.36
C GLU A 103 5.07 -7.61 -17.64
N HIS A 104 4.84 -6.47 -18.30
CA HIS A 104 5.87 -5.47 -18.54
C HIS A 104 6.01 -4.47 -17.38
N TYR A 105 5.04 -4.41 -16.45
CA TYR A 105 5.07 -3.50 -15.31
C TYR A 105 5.53 -4.22 -14.03
N GLN A 106 6.81 -4.55 -13.98
CA GLN A 106 7.44 -5.29 -12.87
C GLN A 106 8.34 -4.39 -12.03
N LEU A 107 7.74 -3.63 -11.09
CA LEU A 107 8.50 -2.90 -10.08
C LEU A 107 9.22 -3.84 -9.10
N TYR A 108 8.64 -5.01 -8.87
CA TYR A 108 9.12 -6.08 -8.00
C TYR A 108 8.53 -7.42 -8.45
N PRO A 109 9.19 -8.55 -8.14
CA PRO A 109 8.74 -9.88 -8.59
C PRO A 109 7.44 -10.30 -7.88
N ASN A 110 6.74 -11.28 -8.46
CA ASN A 110 5.56 -11.91 -7.88
C ASN A 110 4.42 -10.94 -7.51
N LYS A 111 4.32 -9.83 -8.25
CA LYS A 111 3.20 -8.89 -8.09
C LYS A 111 1.86 -9.63 -8.17
N ILE A 112 0.96 -9.41 -7.23
CA ILE A 112 -0.40 -9.99 -7.28
C ILE A 112 -1.25 -9.31 -8.36
N CYS A 113 -2.39 -9.90 -8.70
CA CYS A 113 -3.33 -9.39 -9.71
C CYS A 113 -2.70 -9.27 -11.12
N LEU A 114 -1.85 -10.23 -11.51
CA LEU A 114 -1.31 -10.31 -12.87
C LEU A 114 -2.28 -10.96 -13.85
N ARG A 115 -3.18 -11.84 -13.39
CA ARG A 115 -4.02 -12.70 -14.24
C ARG A 115 -5.51 -12.38 -14.27
N GLU A 116 -6.01 -11.47 -13.43
CA GLU A 116 -7.45 -11.11 -13.33
C GLU A 116 -7.79 -10.00 -14.33
N GLU A 117 -8.69 -10.14 -15.30
CA GLU A 117 -8.98 -9.03 -16.24
C GLU A 117 -9.38 -7.72 -15.53
N PRO A 118 -9.09 -6.53 -16.08
CA PRO A 118 -9.36 -5.24 -15.43
C PRO A 118 -10.79 -5.10 -14.88
N GLU A 119 -11.77 -5.64 -15.61
CA GLU A 119 -13.19 -5.64 -15.26
C GLU A 119 -13.49 -6.48 -14.00
N GLN A 120 -12.63 -7.45 -13.68
CA GLN A 120 -12.77 -8.33 -12.52
C GLN A 120 -12.16 -7.74 -11.25
N CYS A 121 -11.21 -6.79 -11.38
CA CYS A 121 -10.50 -6.23 -10.23
C CYS A 121 -11.39 -5.38 -9.33
N ALA A 122 -12.33 -4.59 -9.87
CA ALA A 122 -13.19 -3.74 -9.05
C ALA A 122 -14.18 -4.56 -8.20
N PRO A 123 -14.93 -5.54 -8.73
CA PRO A 123 -15.77 -6.44 -7.92
C PRO A 123 -14.97 -7.24 -6.88
N CYS A 124 -13.78 -7.74 -7.25
CA CYS A 124 -12.88 -8.48 -6.34
C CYS A 124 -12.48 -7.63 -5.13
N VAL A 125 -12.10 -6.38 -5.38
CA VAL A 125 -11.74 -5.43 -4.33
C VAL A 125 -12.95 -5.04 -3.48
N ALA A 126 -14.12 -4.83 -4.08
CA ALA A 126 -15.35 -4.56 -3.33
C ALA A 126 -15.71 -5.72 -2.38
N ALA A 127 -15.60 -6.97 -2.85
CA ALA A 127 -15.84 -8.15 -2.04
C ALA A 127 -14.84 -8.26 -0.86
N LEU A 128 -13.57 -7.94 -1.08
CA LEU A 128 -12.55 -7.88 -0.02
C LEU A 128 -12.93 -6.84 1.05
N ILE A 129 -13.32 -5.63 0.64
CA ILE A 129 -13.72 -4.56 1.56
C ILE A 129 -14.92 -5.00 2.41
N VAL A 130 -15.97 -5.53 1.78
CA VAL A 130 -17.18 -5.99 2.47
C VAL A 130 -16.88 -7.18 3.39
N GLY A 131 -16.02 -8.10 2.96
CA GLY A 131 -15.59 -9.26 3.76
C GLY A 131 -14.83 -8.88 5.04
N GLU A 132 -14.16 -7.73 5.07
CA GLU A 132 -13.50 -7.18 6.26
C GLU A 132 -14.44 -6.27 7.09
N GLY A 133 -15.75 -6.34 6.86
CA GLY A 133 -16.76 -5.58 7.61
C GLY A 133 -16.77 -4.09 7.30
N ARG A 134 -16.25 -3.68 6.14
CA ARG A 134 -16.18 -2.28 5.69
C ARG A 134 -17.16 -2.04 4.54
N PHE A 135 -17.30 -0.79 4.12
CA PHE A 135 -18.11 -0.39 2.97
C PHE A 135 -17.26 0.28 1.89
N VAL A 136 -17.72 0.16 0.65
CA VAL A 136 -17.13 0.88 -0.49
C VAL A 136 -17.72 2.29 -0.53
N ALA A 137 -16.86 3.31 -0.52
CA ALA A 137 -17.31 4.69 -0.64
C ALA A 137 -17.94 4.96 -2.02
N THR A 138 -19.01 5.75 -2.07
CA THR A 138 -19.74 6.09 -3.30
C THR A 138 -19.33 7.43 -3.91
N GLY A 139 -18.67 8.28 -3.14
CA GLY A 139 -18.16 9.57 -3.60
C GLY A 139 -16.76 9.47 -4.24
N PRO A 140 -16.24 10.59 -4.76
CA PRO A 140 -14.92 10.65 -5.39
C PRO A 140 -13.75 10.40 -4.42
N GLY A 141 -14.01 10.34 -3.10
CA GLY A 141 -12.98 10.11 -2.10
C GLY A 141 -12.09 11.34 -1.87
N HIS A 142 -12.67 12.54 -1.84
CA HIS A 142 -11.95 13.75 -1.48
C HIS A 142 -11.38 13.67 -0.06
N SER A 143 -10.27 14.37 0.16
CA SER A 143 -9.65 14.45 1.47
C SER A 143 -10.64 15.00 2.50
N PRO A 144 -10.72 14.40 3.71
CA PRO A 144 -11.58 14.89 4.79
C PRO A 144 -11.37 16.37 5.15
N ARG A 145 -10.21 16.95 4.79
CA ARG A 145 -9.89 18.36 5.02
C ARG A 145 -10.76 19.33 4.22
N TRP A 146 -11.27 18.91 3.05
CA TRP A 146 -12.11 19.77 2.20
C TRP A 146 -13.57 19.81 2.66
N THR A 147 -13.93 18.95 3.60
CA THR A 147 -15.28 18.83 4.16
C THR A 147 -15.38 19.29 5.62
N ALA A 148 -14.27 19.78 6.19
CA ALA A 148 -14.16 20.22 7.58
C ALA A 148 -14.28 21.76 7.71
#